data_AF-A0A9N9IPP0-F1
#
_entry.id   AF-A0A9N9IPP0-F1
#
_cell.length_a   1.000
_cell.length_b   1.000
_cell.length_c   1.000
_cell.angle_alpha   90.00
_cell.angle_beta   90.00
_cell.angle_gamma   90.00
#
_symmetry.space_group_name_H-M   'P 1'
#
loop_
_entity.id
_entity.type
_entity.pdbx_description
1 polymer ?
#
loop_
_entity_poly.entity_id
_entity_poly.type
_entity_poly.pdbx_seq_one_letter_code
_entity_poly.pdbx_strand_id
1 'polypeptide(L)'
;MINVPATSPMRLQQIQSETNLTQSSIDDYADKPFSTHRKKAIYKQIGRAVASANLPFSFVDDPEVKKLFALFNSYFRLPSRKLLSTNIIEDLNND
;
A
#
# COMPACT_ATOMS: atom_id res chain seq x y z
N MET A 1 49.24 -49.27 -9.24
CA MET A 1 49.18 -47.95 -9.92
C MET A 1 47.71 -47.63 -10.15
N ILE A 2 47.19 -46.57 -9.54
CA ILE A 2 45.87 -46.02 -9.87
C ILE A 2 46.07 -44.50 -9.94
N ASN A 3 45.92 -43.95 -11.14
CA ASN A 3 46.13 -42.54 -11.47
C ASN A 3 44.82 -41.79 -11.30
N VAL A 4 44.70 -40.93 -10.28
CA VAL A 4 43.57 -40.02 -10.11
C VAL A 4 43.97 -38.61 -10.57
N PRO A 5 43.20 -37.96 -11.47
CA PRO A 5 43.57 -36.68 -12.04
C PRO A 5 43.38 -35.56 -11.00
N ALA A 6 44.36 -34.66 -10.93
CA ALA A 6 44.31 -33.45 -10.12
C ALA A 6 43.17 -32.54 -10.60
N THR A 7 42.10 -32.43 -9.83
CA THR A 7 41.06 -31.41 -10.04
C THR A 7 41.60 -30.04 -9.64
N SER A 8 41.75 -29.18 -10.64
CA SER A 8 42.27 -27.81 -10.57
C SER A 8 41.64 -26.94 -9.48
N PRO A 9 42.40 -26.12 -8.74
CA PRO A 9 41.89 -25.25 -7.68
C PRO A 9 41.17 -23.97 -8.18
N MET A 10 40.89 -23.84 -9.48
CA MET A 10 40.41 -22.59 -10.08
C MET A 10 38.94 -22.24 -9.80
N ARG A 11 38.20 -23.03 -9.01
CA ARG A 11 36.77 -22.76 -8.76
C ARG A 11 36.48 -22.02 -7.45
N LEU A 12 37.46 -21.86 -6.55
CA LEU A 12 37.24 -21.23 -5.23
C LEU A 12 37.56 -19.74 -5.16
N GLN A 13 38.16 -19.15 -6.21
CA GLN A 13 38.50 -17.72 -6.21
C GLN A 13 37.36 -16.81 -6.70
N GLN A 14 36.28 -17.35 -7.25
CA GLN A 14 35.21 -16.55 -7.84
C GLN A 14 34.06 -16.17 -6.87
N ILE A 15 34.12 -16.59 -5.60
CA ILE A 15 33.10 -16.28 -4.57
C ILE A 15 33.53 -15.10 -3.66
N GLN A 16 34.60 -14.36 -4.01
CA GLN A 16 35.09 -13.23 -3.19
C GLN A 16 34.67 -11.85 -3.69
N SER A 17 33.72 -11.77 -4.62
CA SER A 17 33.15 -10.50 -5.09
C SER A 17 31.63 -10.47 -4.95
N GLU A 18 31.12 -10.80 -3.76
CA GLU A 18 29.73 -10.53 -3.40
C GLU A 18 29.71 -9.46 -2.31
N THR A 19 29.64 -8.22 -2.80
CA THR A 19 28.97 -7.06 -2.20
C THR A 19 28.95 -6.99 -0.67
N ASN A 20 29.76 -6.08 -0.12
CA ASN A 20 29.51 -5.50 1.21
C ASN A 20 28.12 -4.82 1.20
N LEU A 21 27.07 -5.58 1.45
CA LEU A 21 25.74 -5.07 1.74
C LEU A 21 25.76 -4.56 3.18
N THR A 22 26.24 -3.34 3.38
CA THR A 22 25.97 -2.62 4.62
C THR A 22 24.45 -2.45 4.74
N GLN A 23 23.86 -3.16 5.70
CA GLN A 23 22.47 -2.99 6.08
C GLN A 23 22.29 -1.54 6.59
N SER A 24 21.78 -0.65 5.74
CA SER A 24 21.37 0.69 6.14
C SER A 24 20.04 0.60 6.89
N SER A 25 19.97 1.21 8.07
CA SER A 25 18.71 1.40 8.77
C SER A 25 17.78 2.26 7.90
N ILE A 26 16.50 1.85 7.77
CA ILE A 26 15.50 2.63 7.06
C ILE A 26 15.05 3.73 8.01
N ASP A 27 15.72 4.87 7.94
CA ASP A 27 15.51 6.00 8.86
C ASP A 27 14.53 7.05 8.32
N ASP A 28 14.22 7.00 7.01
CA ASP A 28 13.38 7.97 6.33
C ASP A 28 12.06 7.34 5.89
N TYR A 29 11.10 7.34 6.81
CA TYR A 29 9.69 7.13 6.46
C TYR A 29 9.12 8.46 5.98
N ALA A 30 9.22 8.72 4.67
CA ALA A 30 8.52 9.83 4.07
C ALA A 30 7.01 9.56 4.16
N ASP A 31 6.36 10.17 5.15
CA ASP A 31 4.91 10.19 5.29
C ASP A 31 4.28 10.93 4.10
N LYS A 32 4.09 10.18 3.01
CA LYS A 32 3.68 10.74 1.73
C LYS A 32 2.15 10.79 1.66
N PRO A 33 1.54 11.97 1.54
CA PRO A 33 0.10 12.06 1.33
C PRO A 33 -0.27 11.36 0.02
N PHE A 34 -1.44 10.71 0.00
CA PHE A 34 -1.93 10.07 -1.22
C PHE A 34 -2.03 11.06 -2.38
N SER A 35 -1.61 10.62 -3.56
CA SER A 35 -1.86 11.35 -4.80
C SER A 35 -3.37 11.53 -5.01
N THR A 36 -3.77 12.59 -5.72
CA THR A 36 -5.18 12.91 -5.99
C THR A 36 -5.91 11.73 -6.64
N HIS A 37 -5.27 11.05 -7.60
CA HIS A 37 -5.82 9.86 -8.24
C HIS A 37 -6.07 8.72 -7.24
N ARG A 38 -5.10 8.44 -6.36
CA ARG A 38 -5.23 7.39 -5.35
C ARG A 38 -6.31 7.72 -4.32
N LYS A 39 -6.42 8.99 -3.90
CA LYS A 39 -7.53 9.45 -3.04
C LYS A 39 -8.89 9.19 -3.69
N LYS A 40 -9.05 9.55 -4.97
CA LYS A 40 -10.31 9.32 -5.70
C LYS A 40 -10.66 7.84 -5.77
N ALA A 41 -9.69 6.97 -6.07
CA ALA A 41 -9.90 5.53 -6.08
C ALA A 41 -10.34 4.97 -4.70
N ILE A 42 -9.69 5.42 -3.62
CA ILE A 42 -10.07 5.03 -2.26
C ILE A 42 -11.48 5.51 -1.93
N TYR A 43 -11.82 6.77 -2.25
CA TYR A 43 -13.16 7.31 -1.99
C TYR A 43 -14.25 6.55 -2.74
N LYS A 44 -14.00 6.20 -4.00
CA LYS A 44 -14.89 5.36 -4.80
C LYS A 44 -15.09 3.98 -4.16
N GLN A 45 -14.02 3.34 -3.70
CA GLN A 45 -14.11 2.05 -3.04
C GLN A 45 -14.88 2.12 -1.70
N ILE A 46 -14.67 3.17 -0.91
CA ILE A 46 -15.44 3.39 0.33
C ILE A 46 -16.91 3.59 0.00
N GLY A 47 -17.23 4.38 -1.03
CA GLY A 47 -18.60 4.58 -1.48
C GLY A 47 -19.30 3.26 -1.84
N ARG A 48 -18.62 2.42 -2.62
CA ARG A 48 -19.09 1.08 -2.98
C ARG A 48 -19.30 0.18 -1.77
N ALA A 49 -18.35 0.17 -0.82
CA ALA A 49 -18.44 -0.65 0.39
C ALA A 49 -19.59 -0.22 1.30
N VAL A 50 -19.80 1.09 1.47
CA VAL A 50 -20.92 1.64 2.24
C VAL A 50 -22.25 1.26 1.58
N ALA A 51 -22.36 1.40 0.26
CA ALA A 51 -23.56 1.00 -0.48
C ALA A 51 -23.80 -0.51 -0.42
N SER A 52 -22.78 -1.35 -0.62
CA SER A 52 -22.91 -2.81 -0.62
C SER A 52 -23.25 -3.37 0.76
N ALA A 53 -22.79 -2.72 1.83
CA ALA A 53 -23.13 -3.08 3.20
C ALA A 53 -24.46 -2.48 3.68
N ASN A 54 -25.20 -1.77 2.81
CA ASN A 54 -26.42 -1.04 3.14
C ASN A 54 -26.26 -0.10 4.34
N LEU A 55 -25.08 0.55 4.44
CA LEU A 55 -24.76 1.50 5.50
C LEU A 55 -25.17 2.92 5.08
N PRO A 56 -25.62 3.76 6.01
CA PRO A 56 -25.92 5.16 5.70
C PRO A 56 -24.63 5.91 5.36
N PHE A 57 -24.69 6.86 4.42
CA PHE A 57 -23.52 7.69 4.08
C PHE A 57 -23.02 8.56 5.25
N SER A 58 -23.77 8.70 6.34
CA SER A 58 -23.28 9.29 7.59
C SER A 58 -22.19 8.45 8.28
N PHE A 59 -22.01 7.19 7.87
CA PHE A 59 -20.96 6.29 8.38
C PHE A 59 -19.57 6.91 8.31
N VAL A 60 -19.25 7.63 7.23
CA VAL A 60 -17.93 8.27 7.07
C VAL A 60 -17.73 9.53 7.93
N ASP A 61 -18.82 10.08 8.47
CA ASP A 61 -18.78 11.24 9.36
C ASP A 61 -18.65 10.85 10.84
N ASP A 62 -18.89 9.58 11.17
CA ASP A 62 -18.82 9.05 12.53
C ASP A 62 -17.41 9.19 13.13
N PRO A 63 -17.28 9.68 14.38
CA PRO A 63 -15.98 9.91 15.01
C PRO A 63 -15.20 8.62 15.30
N GLU A 64 -15.86 7.52 15.64
CA GLU A 64 -15.19 6.23 15.87
C GLU A 64 -14.71 5.62 14.56
N VAL A 65 -15.49 5.77 13.49
CA VAL A 65 -15.06 5.37 12.14
C VAL A 65 -13.84 6.19 11.71
N LYS A 66 -13.84 7.51 11.92
CA LYS A 66 -12.67 8.36 11.64
C LYS A 66 -11.44 7.92 12.43
N LYS A 67 -11.59 7.59 13.71
CA LYS A 67 -10.49 7.05 14.53
C LYS A 67 -9.98 5.73 13.98
N LEU A 68 -10.88 4.80 13.62
CA LEU A 68 -10.51 3.51 13.04
C LEU A 68 -9.65 3.69 11.78
N PHE A 69 -10.07 4.54 10.86
CA PHE A 69 -9.30 4.81 9.64
C PHE A 69 -7.97 5.53 9.94
N ALA A 70 -7.94 6.42 10.94
CA ALA A 70 -6.70 7.07 11.38
C ALA A 70 -5.70 6.07 12.01
N LEU A 71 -6.16 4.98 12.63
CA LEU A 71 -5.30 3.91 13.13
C LEU A 71 -4.60 3.15 12.01
N PHE A 72 -5.27 2.95 10.87
CA PHE A 72 -4.65 2.32 9.69
C PHE A 72 -3.70 3.27 8.95
N ASN A 73 -4.06 4.56 8.86
CA ASN A 73 -3.25 5.58 8.23
C ASN A 73 -3.61 6.97 8.75
N SER A 74 -2.70 7.59 9.51
CA SER A 74 -2.89 8.91 10.13
C SER A 74 -3.06 10.06 9.13
N TYR A 75 -2.56 9.90 7.91
CA TYR A 75 -2.68 10.89 6.82
C TYR A 75 -3.94 10.73 6.00
N PHE A 76 -4.64 9.60 6.15
CA PHE A 76 -5.88 9.35 5.46
C PHE A 76 -7.03 10.10 6.13
N ARG A 77 -7.76 10.87 5.34
CA ARG A 77 -9.01 11.49 5.76
C ARG A 77 -10.14 10.87 4.97
N LEU A 78 -11.16 10.44 5.69
CA LEU A 78 -12.39 9.95 5.07
C LEU A 78 -13.03 11.07 4.22
N PRO A 79 -13.66 10.71 3.09
CA PRO A 79 -14.47 11.65 2.34
C PRO A 79 -15.66 12.11 3.19
N SER A 80 -16.14 13.33 2.94
CA SER A 80 -17.38 13.78 3.57
C SER A 80 -18.58 13.04 2.99
N ARG A 81 -19.66 12.92 3.77
CA ARG A 81 -20.93 12.33 3.29
C ARG A 81 -21.40 12.90 1.96
N LYS A 82 -21.31 14.23 1.78
CA LYS A 82 -21.71 14.92 0.54
C LYS A 82 -20.87 14.45 -0.65
N LEU A 83 -19.55 14.40 -0.47
CA LEU A 83 -18.63 13.97 -1.50
C LEU A 83 -18.84 12.49 -1.86
N LEU A 84 -19.11 11.66 -0.85
CA LEU A 84 -19.42 10.25 -1.04
C LEU A 84 -20.71 10.06 -1.85
N SER A 85 -21.78 10.80 -1.52
CA SER A 85 -23.05 10.72 -2.25
C SER A 85 -22.92 11.15 -3.70
N THR A 86 -22.18 12.23 -3.98
CA THR A 86 -22.00 12.71 -5.36
C THR A 86 -21.18 11.71 -6.18
N ASN A 87 -20.10 11.16 -5.63
CA ASN A 87 -19.27 10.17 -6.34
C ASN A 87 -20.05 8.89 -6.69
N ILE A 88 -20.92 8.41 -5.82
CA ILE A 88 -21.75 7.21 -6.11
C ILE A 88 -22.75 7.51 -7.22
N ILE A 89 -23.38 8.69 -7.19
CA ILE A 89 -24.32 9.11 -8.24
C ILE A 89 -23.59 9.23 -9.58
N GLU A 90 -22.40 9.82 -9.61
CA GLU A 90 -21.57 9.89 -10.81
C GLU A 90 -21.16 8.50 -11.31
N ASP A 91 -20.79 7.58 -10.42
CA ASP A 91 -20.47 6.19 -10.79
C ASP A 91 -21.68 5.48 -11.42
N LEU A 92 -22.87 5.59 -10.83
CA LEU A 92 -24.10 4.98 -11.34
C LEU A 92 -24.55 5.54 -12.70
N ASN A 93 -24.17 6.78 -13.02
CA ASN A 93 -24.52 7.43 -14.29
C ASN A 93 -23.47 7.18 -15.40
N ASN A 94 -22.31 6.61 -15.07
CA ASN A 94 -21.21 6.34 -16.02
C ASN A 94 -20.97 4.83 -16.23
N ASP A 95 -21.80 3.96 -15.66
CA ASP A 95 -21.87 2.52 -15.95
C ASP A 95 -22.99 2.25 -16.97
#